data_AF-A0A3M2EDQ1-F1
#
_entry.id   AF-A0A3M2EDQ1-F1
#
_cell.length_a   1.000
_cell.length_b   1.000
_cell.length_c   1.000
_cell.angle_alpha   90.00
_cell.angle_beta   90.00
_cell.angle_gamma   90.00
#
_symmetry.space_group_name_H-M   'P 1'
#
loop_
_entity.id
_entity.type
_entity.pdbx_description
1 polymer ?
#
loop_
_entity_poly.entity_id
_entity_poly.type
_entity_poly.pdbx_seq_one_letter_code
_entity_poly.pdbx_strand_id
1 'polypeptide(L)'
;DDYNTATDQTHVGVGVTYTTGAVAVHANYGKYSDVAGVAGTSAKGYGFAASYDLGGGAKIHAGYGHTNGGANTWSLGAALSF
;
A
#
# COMPACT_ATOMS: atom_id res chain seq x y z
N ASP A 1 -12.53 19.29 -31.35
CA ASP A 1 -12.02 19.36 -29.97
C ASP A 1 -12.54 18.11 -29.29
N ASP A 2 -11.71 17.09 -29.20
CA ASP A 2 -12.11 15.79 -28.64
C ASP A 2 -12.11 15.92 -27.12
N TYR A 3 -13.30 15.93 -26.53
CA TYR A 3 -13.46 15.80 -25.09
C TYR A 3 -12.95 14.41 -24.69
N ASN A 4 -11.71 14.36 -24.19
CA ASN A 4 -11.12 13.14 -23.62
C ASN A 4 -11.76 12.87 -22.24
N THR A 5 -13.00 12.37 -22.25
CA THR A 5 -13.62 11.77 -21.06
C THR A 5 -13.08 10.36 -20.93
N ALA A 6 -12.30 10.08 -19.90
CA ALA A 6 -11.84 8.71 -19.68
C ALA A 6 -13.01 7.87 -19.18
N THR A 7 -13.41 6.87 -19.97
CA THR A 7 -14.45 5.90 -19.59
C THR A 7 -13.92 4.81 -18.68
N ASP A 8 -12.59 4.59 -18.69
CA ASP A 8 -11.94 3.45 -18.07
C ASP A 8 -10.83 3.92 -17.12
N GLN A 9 -10.90 3.46 -15.87
CA GLN A 9 -9.86 3.71 -14.87
C GLN A 9 -8.89 2.51 -14.83
N THR A 10 -7.60 2.76 -15.04
CA THR A 10 -6.58 1.70 -15.00
C THR A 10 -5.79 1.77 -13.69
N HIS A 11 -5.49 0.60 -13.09
CA HIS A 11 -4.63 0.51 -11.92
C HIS A 11 -3.50 -0.51 -12.13
N VAL A 12 -2.32 -0.21 -11.60
CA VAL A 12 -1.20 -1.14 -11.51
C VAL A 12 -0.63 -1.09 -10.10
N GLY A 13 -0.33 -2.25 -9.55
CA GLY A 13 0.29 -2.41 -8.24
C GLY A 13 1.38 -3.47 -8.29
N VAL A 14 2.49 -3.20 -7.63
CA VAL A 14 3.57 -4.17 -7.42
C VAL A 14 3.93 -4.20 -5.95
N GLY A 15 4.24 -5.39 -5.44
CA GLY A 15 4.62 -5.58 -4.06
C GLY A 15 5.68 -6.65 -3.94
N VAL A 16 6.57 -6.46 -2.98
CA VAL A 16 7.59 -7.43 -2.60
C VAL A 16 7.52 -7.65 -1.11
N THR A 17 7.59 -8.91 -0.71
CA THR A 17 7.67 -9.31 0.69
C THR A 17 8.94 -10.12 0.88
N TYR A 18 9.67 -9.83 1.94
CA TYR A 18 10.79 -10.63 2.39
C TYR A 18 10.57 -11.03 3.85
N THR A 19 10.74 -12.32 4.12
CA THR A 19 10.56 -12.89 5.46
C THR A 19 11.84 -13.61 5.86
N THR A 20 12.33 -13.32 7.07
CA THR A 20 13.51 -13.95 7.64
C THR A 20 13.31 -14.18 9.14
N GLY A 21 13.26 -15.46 9.54
CA GLY A 21 12.99 -15.86 10.92
C GLY A 21 11.68 -15.26 11.46
N ALA A 22 11.79 -14.47 12.52
CA ALA A 22 10.67 -13.77 13.16
C ALA A 22 10.28 -12.45 12.47
N VAL A 23 11.10 -11.93 11.55
CA VAL A 23 10.86 -10.64 10.90
C VAL A 23 10.26 -10.86 9.51
N ALA A 24 9.22 -10.10 9.18
CA ALA A 24 8.79 -9.92 7.79
C ALA A 24 8.76 -8.43 7.45
N VAL A 25 9.21 -8.09 6.25
CA VAL A 25 9.12 -6.74 5.69
C VAL A 25 8.40 -6.81 4.34
N HIS A 26 7.61 -5.80 4.08
CA HIS A 26 6.79 -5.70 2.88
C HIS A 26 6.89 -4.28 2.33
N ALA A 27 7.09 -4.16 1.02
CA ALA A 27 7.01 -2.89 0.32
C ALA A 27 6.05 -3.04 -0.85
N ASN A 28 5.22 -2.02 -1.08
CA ASN A 28 4.33 -1.95 -2.23
C ASN A 28 4.35 -0.57 -2.87
N TYR A 29 4.03 -0.55 -4.16
CA TYR A 29 3.82 0.66 -4.95
C TYR A 29 2.59 0.46 -5.84
N GLY A 30 1.74 1.48 -5.92
CA GLY A 30 0.55 1.48 -6.75
C GLY A 30 0.39 2.79 -7.52
N LYS A 31 -0.12 2.70 -8.74
CA LYS A 31 -0.52 3.84 -9.56
C LYS A 31 -1.90 3.60 -10.18
N TYR A 32 -2.76 4.60 -10.06
CA TYR A 32 -4.01 4.74 -10.77
C TYR A 32 -3.84 5.81 -11.85
N SER A 33 -4.39 5.54 -13.03
CA SER A 33 -4.52 6.50 -14.12
C SER A 33 -6.00 6.69 -14.42
N ASP A 34 -6.33 7.88 -14.91
CA ASP A 34 -7.68 8.26 -15.31
C ASP A 34 -8.69 8.18 -14.14
N VAL A 35 -8.23 8.66 -12.97
CA VAL A 35 -8.99 8.61 -11.71
C VAL A 35 -10.29 9.39 -11.84
N ALA A 36 -11.37 8.83 -11.32
CA ALA A 36 -12.73 9.41 -11.38
C ALA A 36 -13.23 9.68 -12.81
N GLY A 37 -12.71 8.95 -13.81
CA GLY A 37 -13.11 9.09 -15.22
C GLY A 37 -12.56 10.36 -15.89
N VAL A 38 -11.58 11.01 -15.26
CA VAL A 38 -10.95 12.23 -15.80
C VAL A 38 -9.61 11.86 -16.41
N ALA A 39 -9.53 11.96 -17.74
CA ALA A 39 -8.32 11.59 -18.46
C ALA A 39 -7.10 12.39 -18.00
N GLY A 40 -5.99 11.69 -17.75
CA GLY A 40 -4.74 12.29 -17.27
C GLY A 40 -4.69 12.56 -15.76
N THR A 41 -5.79 12.37 -15.02
CA THR A 41 -5.75 12.44 -13.55
C THR A 41 -5.13 11.15 -13.01
N SER A 42 -4.00 11.25 -12.32
CA SER A 42 -3.28 10.10 -11.78
C SER A 42 -3.10 10.19 -10.26
N ALA A 43 -3.28 9.06 -9.57
CA ALA A 43 -2.91 8.92 -8.16
C ALA A 43 -1.81 7.86 -8.04
N LYS A 44 -0.80 8.10 -7.21
CA LYS A 44 0.26 7.13 -6.95
C LYS A 44 0.58 7.08 -5.46
N GLY A 45 0.99 5.92 -4.99
CA GLY A 45 1.37 5.73 -3.59
C GLY A 45 2.33 4.58 -3.41
N TYR A 46 3.02 4.59 -2.27
CA TYR A 46 3.85 3.49 -1.83
C TYR A 46 3.61 3.23 -0.35
N GLY A 47 3.80 1.98 0.05
CA GLY A 47 3.70 1.53 1.43
C GLY A 47 4.88 0.67 1.82
N PHE A 48 5.25 0.76 3.09
CA PHE A 48 6.17 -0.16 3.74
C PHE A 48 5.51 -0.70 5.00
N ALA A 49 5.67 -1.99 5.27
CA ALA A 49 5.26 -2.60 6.51
C ALA A 49 6.35 -3.54 7.02
N ALA A 50 6.47 -3.61 8.34
CA ALA A 50 7.32 -4.57 9.02
C ALA A 50 6.49 -5.28 10.10
N SER A 51 6.77 -6.56 10.30
CA SER A 51 6.19 -7.32 11.39
C SER A 51 7.24 -8.16 12.09
N TYR A 52 7.05 -8.36 13.38
CA TYR A 52 7.91 -9.17 14.21
C TYR A 52 7.08 -10.18 15.02
N ASP A 53 7.44 -11.46 14.92
CA ASP A 53 6.88 -12.53 15.73
C ASP A 53 7.58 -12.56 17.09
N LEU A 54 6.82 -12.28 18.16
CA LEU A 54 7.32 -12.31 19.53
C LEU A 54 7.41 -13.74 20.08
N GLY A 55 6.88 -14.72 19.34
CA GLY A 55 6.69 -16.08 19.80
C GLY A 55 5.42 -16.22 20.66
N GLY A 56 5.06 -17.46 20.98
CA GLY A 56 3.92 -17.76 21.86
C GLY A 56 2.56 -17.28 21.33
N GLY A 57 2.42 -17.12 20.01
CA GLY A 57 1.19 -16.66 19.36
C GLY A 57 1.04 -15.14 19.27
N ALA A 58 2.04 -14.35 19.70
CA ALA A 58 2.00 -12.89 19.64
C ALA A 58 2.85 -12.32 18.50
N LYS A 59 2.32 -11.34 17.77
CA LYS A 59 3.01 -10.64 16.67
C LYS A 59 2.75 -9.15 16.74
N ILE A 60 3.73 -8.35 16.35
CA ILE A 60 3.59 -6.89 16.18
C ILE A 60 3.76 -6.51 14.73
N HIS A 61 3.05 -5.46 14.31
CA HIS A 61 3.02 -4.96 12.94
C HIS A 61 3.14 -3.44 12.97
N ALA A 62 4.03 -2.89 12.17
CA ALA A 62 4.15 -1.46 11.92
C ALA A 62 4.07 -1.20 10.42
N GLY A 63 3.43 -0.11 10.02
CA GLY A 63 3.25 0.26 8.63
C GLY A 63 3.34 1.76 8.41
N TYR A 64 3.80 2.13 7.23
CA TYR A 64 3.81 3.48 6.72
C TYR A 64 3.29 3.47 5.29
N GLY A 65 2.42 4.42 4.96
CA GLY A 65 1.90 4.63 3.62
C GLY A 65 2.03 6.09 3.22
N HIS A 66 2.42 6.31 1.97
CA HIS A 66 2.43 7.62 1.34
C HIS A 66 1.58 7.58 0.07
N THR A 67 0.72 8.57 -0.08
CA THR A 67 -0.07 8.80 -1.29
C THR A 67 0.20 10.20 -1.80
N ASN A 68 0.61 10.33 -3.06
CA ASN A 68 0.84 11.62 -3.68
C ASN A 68 -0.50 12.37 -3.82
N GLY A 69 -0.60 13.57 -3.25
CA GLY A 69 -1.84 14.32 -3.15
C GLY A 69 -2.78 13.87 -2.02
N GLY A 70 -2.34 12.94 -1.16
CA GLY A 70 -3.05 12.48 0.02
C GLY A 70 -2.24 12.64 1.32
N ALA A 71 -2.83 12.21 2.43
CA ALA A 71 -2.15 12.19 3.72
C ALA A 71 -1.20 10.98 3.84
N ASN A 72 -0.12 11.18 4.58
CA ASN A 72 0.72 10.06 5.05
C ASN A 72 -0.03 9.26 6.10
N THR A 73 0.04 7.93 6.02
CA THR A 73 -0.57 7.02 6.99
C THR A 73 0.50 6.27 7.76
N TRP A 74 0.27 6.14 9.06
CA TRP A 74 1.07 5.30 9.94
C TRP A 74 0.14 4.31 10.63
N SER A 75 0.58 3.07 10.76
CA SER A 75 -0.15 2.04 11.47
C SER A 75 0.76 1.28 12.43
N LEU A 76 0.23 0.96 13.60
CA LEU A 76 0.86 0.08 14.58
C LEU A 76 -0.21 -0.86 15.12
N GLY A 77 0.06 -2.15 15.13
CA GLY A 77 -0.87 -3.17 15.57
C GLY A 77 -0.17 -4.36 16.21
N ALA A 78 -0.94 -5.12 16.99
CA ALA A 78 -0.53 -6.39 17.53
C ALA A 78 -1.58 -7.45 17.20
N ALA A 79 -1.12 -8.67 16.91
CA ALA A 79 -1.96 -9.84 16.69
C ALA A 79 -1.65 -10.89 17.75
N LEU A 80 -2.68 -11.45 18.36
CA LEU A 80 -2.60 -12.51 19.37
C LEU A 80 -3.40 -13.71 18.87
N SER A 81 -2.82 -14.90 18.95
CA SER A 81 -3.46 -16.17 18.60
C SER A 81 -3.34 -17.15 19.77
N PHE A 82 -4.45 -17.77 20.17
CA PHE A 82 -4.58 -18.71 21.28
C PHE A 82 -5.19 -20.04 20.83
#